data_AF-A0A2S2P5E0-F1
#
_entry.id   AF-A0A2S2P5E0-F1
#
_cell.length_a   1.000
_cell.length_b   1.000
_cell.length_c   1.000
_cell.angle_alpha   90.00
_cell.angle_beta   90.00
_cell.angle_gamma   90.00
#
_symmetry.space_group_name_H-M   'P 1'
#
loop_
_entity.id
_entity.type
_entity.pdbx_description
1 polymer ?
#
loop_
_entity_poly.entity_id
_entity_poly.type
_entity_poly.pdbx_seq_one_letter_code
_entity_poly.pdbx_strand_id
1 'polypeptide(L)'
;TRRFDNLIATTTQEYFPSTNPVPLNHLNLSGIQTMFYNDVQTIETEDNNFLMPCPQTPLALNGTVRLLVPAQETLEEVAHELSWLRFLEGGRQMPLDCQARYKIAIIVPYRNRLGNLCSFLLNMHPFLTKQQLDYTIFIIEQFDDGLFNRAMLMNVGFTEALKLHDFDCFFFHDVDLIPENDRNIYSCPDQPRHMSVAIDKFNYRLPYLDIFGGVIGMSRKHFQLVNGFSNMFWGWGGEDDDMWSRVKA
;
A
#
# COMPACT_ATOMS: atom_id res chain seq x y z
N THR A 1 -26.57 -18.69 -55.27
CA THR A 1 -27.22 -19.88 -55.87
C THR A 1 -26.33 -21.08 -55.66
N ARG A 2 -26.81 -22.10 -54.92
CA ARG A 2 -26.55 -23.57 -54.99
C ARG A 2 -25.08 -24.04 -55.21
N ARG A 3 -24.56 -25.12 -54.61
CA ARG A 3 -25.04 -26.19 -53.72
C ARG A 3 -23.81 -27.04 -53.34
N PHE A 4 -23.92 -27.67 -52.17
CA PHE A 4 -23.31 -28.91 -51.67
C PHE A 4 -22.87 -29.97 -52.70
N ASP A 5 -21.83 -30.75 -52.35
CA ASP A 5 -21.90 -32.19 -51.97
C ASP A 5 -20.47 -32.71 -51.63
N ASN A 6 -20.20 -33.14 -50.40
CA ASN A 6 -20.36 -34.48 -49.81
C ASN A 6 -19.32 -35.51 -50.28
N LEU A 7 -18.50 -35.99 -49.33
CA LEU A 7 -18.00 -37.37 -49.30
C LEU A 7 -17.91 -37.84 -47.84
N ILE A 8 -18.61 -38.95 -47.60
CA ILE A 8 -18.79 -39.68 -46.35
C ILE A 8 -17.74 -40.79 -46.28
N ALA A 9 -17.15 -41.03 -45.10
CA ALA A 9 -16.70 -42.36 -44.65
C ALA A 9 -16.58 -42.43 -43.11
N THR A 10 -17.64 -42.94 -42.48
CA THR A 10 -17.74 -43.91 -41.35
C THR A 10 -16.48 -44.72 -41.02
N THR A 11 -16.12 -45.20 -39.82
CA THR A 11 -16.61 -45.31 -38.40
C THR A 11 -15.35 -45.75 -37.60
N THR A 12 -15.13 -45.46 -36.31
CA THR A 12 -15.59 -46.27 -35.15
C THR A 12 -15.33 -45.56 -33.81
N GLN A 13 -16.31 -45.71 -32.92
CA GLN A 13 -16.39 -45.25 -31.54
C GLN A 13 -15.40 -45.93 -30.61
N GLU A 14 -14.91 -45.21 -29.61
CA GLU A 14 -14.68 -45.78 -28.26
C GLU A 14 -15.21 -44.81 -27.18
N TYR A 15 -15.60 -45.44 -26.07
CA TYR A 15 -16.68 -45.08 -25.16
C TYR A 15 -16.11 -44.48 -23.86
N PHE A 16 -16.59 -43.30 -23.45
CA PHE A 16 -16.28 -42.71 -22.13
C PHE A 16 -17.43 -43.00 -21.16
N PRO A 17 -17.23 -43.74 -20.05
CA PRO A 17 -18.22 -43.81 -18.99
C PRO A 17 -18.02 -42.64 -18.01
N SER A 18 -19.09 -41.85 -17.83
CA SER A 18 -19.25 -40.93 -16.70
C SER A 18 -19.61 -41.71 -15.44
N THR A 19 -19.03 -41.36 -14.30
CA THR A 19 -19.58 -41.75 -12.99
C THR A 19 -19.55 -40.55 -12.04
N ASN A 20 -20.76 -40.18 -11.59
CA ASN A 20 -21.01 -39.22 -10.51
C ASN A 20 -20.51 -39.78 -9.15
N PRO A 21 -20.19 -38.90 -8.19
CA PRO A 21 -19.62 -39.30 -6.90
C PRO A 21 -20.66 -39.96 -5.96
N VAL A 22 -20.22 -41.00 -5.25
CA VAL A 22 -20.96 -41.70 -4.18
C VAL A 22 -20.56 -41.13 -2.80
N PRO A 23 -21.47 -40.98 -1.83
CA PRO A 23 -21.17 -40.34 -0.54
C PRO A 23 -20.42 -41.29 0.40
N LEU A 24 -19.39 -40.77 1.09
CA LEU A 24 -18.68 -41.46 2.17
C LEU A 24 -19.50 -41.38 3.48
N ASN A 25 -20.23 -42.45 3.77
CA ASN A 25 -20.77 -42.72 5.10
C ASN A 25 -19.95 -43.82 5.78
N HIS A 26 -19.58 -43.55 7.04
CA HIS A 26 -19.12 -44.48 8.08
C HIS A 26 -17.82 -45.27 7.87
N LEU A 27 -16.73 -44.78 8.45
CA LEU A 27 -15.66 -45.64 8.98
C LEU A 27 -15.46 -45.32 10.46
N ASN A 28 -15.97 -46.24 11.29
CA ASN A 28 -15.75 -46.29 12.73
C ASN A 28 -14.47 -47.10 12.98
N LEU A 29 -13.37 -46.43 13.31
CA LEU A 29 -12.10 -47.05 13.69
C LEU A 29 -11.87 -46.85 15.19
N SER A 30 -12.80 -47.34 16.00
CA SER A 30 -12.54 -47.64 17.40
C SER A 30 -11.72 -48.93 17.48
N GLY A 31 -10.43 -48.83 17.80
CA GLY A 31 -9.64 -49.99 18.19
C GLY A 31 -8.37 -50.22 17.40
N ILE A 32 -7.53 -49.20 17.24
CA ILE A 32 -6.09 -49.42 17.06
C ILE A 32 -5.34 -48.45 17.98
N GLN A 33 -4.97 -49.00 19.14
CA GLN A 33 -3.70 -48.71 19.84
C GLN A 33 -3.62 -47.51 20.78
N THR A 34 -4.50 -47.53 21.79
CA THR A 34 -4.13 -47.23 23.18
C THR A 34 -2.94 -48.12 23.61
N MET A 35 -1.71 -47.69 23.34
CA MET A 35 -0.48 -48.16 24.03
C MET A 35 0.70 -47.18 23.84
N PHE A 36 0.41 -45.86 23.89
CA PHE A 36 1.40 -44.82 24.19
C PHE A 36 0.68 -43.70 24.96
N TYR A 37 0.12 -44.06 26.11
CA TYR A 37 -0.43 -43.12 27.07
C TYR A 37 0.34 -43.33 28.37
N ASN A 38 1.42 -42.56 28.54
CA ASN A 38 1.84 -41.94 29.79
C ASN A 38 3.19 -41.22 29.59
N ASP A 39 3.24 -40.01 30.13
CA ASP A 39 4.42 -39.21 30.44
C ASP A 39 5.20 -38.59 29.29
N VAL A 40 4.55 -37.66 28.59
CA VAL A 40 5.18 -36.34 28.39
C VAL A 40 4.13 -35.31 28.75
N GLN A 41 4.17 -34.81 29.99
CA GLN A 41 3.61 -33.50 30.28
C GLN A 41 4.41 -32.50 29.45
N THR A 42 3.91 -32.20 28.25
CA THR A 42 4.26 -30.97 27.57
C THR A 42 3.76 -29.86 28.47
N ILE A 43 4.71 -29.22 29.15
CA ILE A 43 4.54 -27.86 29.63
C ILE A 43 4.27 -27.06 28.35
N GLU A 44 3.00 -26.90 27.99
CA GLU A 44 2.56 -25.85 27.10
C GLU A 44 2.80 -24.56 27.87
N THR A 45 4.02 -24.04 27.78
CA THR A 45 4.22 -22.61 27.93
C THR A 45 3.43 -22.00 26.79
N GLU A 46 2.27 -21.42 27.11
CA GLU A 46 1.67 -20.34 26.32
C GLU A 46 2.68 -19.18 26.28
N ASP A 47 3.77 -19.36 25.51
CA ASP A 47 4.54 -18.23 25.03
C ASP A 47 3.65 -17.56 24.00
N ASN A 48 2.78 -16.66 24.49
CA ASN A 48 2.24 -15.59 23.68
C ASN A 48 3.45 -14.90 23.07
N ASN A 49 3.77 -15.25 21.82
CA ASN A 49 4.91 -14.75 21.09
C ASN A 49 4.60 -13.29 20.69
N PHE A 50 4.55 -12.40 21.68
CA PHE A 50 4.35 -10.97 21.51
C PHE A 50 5.60 -10.44 20.82
N LEU A 51 5.48 -10.19 19.52
CA LEU A 51 6.52 -9.48 18.78
C LEU A 51 6.78 -8.14 19.46
N MET A 52 8.05 -7.89 19.79
CA MET A 52 8.45 -6.60 20.35
C MET A 52 8.15 -5.48 19.34
N PRO A 53 7.80 -4.26 19.80
CA PRO A 53 7.63 -3.13 18.90
C PRO A 53 8.90 -2.84 18.11
N CYS A 54 8.77 -2.56 16.81
CA CYS A 54 9.89 -2.15 15.95
C CYS A 54 10.61 -0.94 16.57
N PRO A 55 11.93 -0.77 16.38
CA PRO A 55 12.64 0.42 16.87
C PRO A 55 12.04 1.71 16.30
N GLN A 56 12.04 2.80 17.07
CA GLN A 56 11.55 4.11 16.58
C GLN A 56 12.34 4.60 15.35
N THR A 57 13.62 4.28 15.30
CA THR A 57 14.48 4.50 14.12
C THR A 57 15.07 3.16 13.70
N PRO A 58 14.67 2.63 12.54
CA PRO A 58 15.21 1.38 12.00
C PRO A 58 16.73 1.42 11.84
N LEU A 59 17.39 0.32 12.24
CA LEU A 59 18.86 0.25 12.26
C LEU A 59 19.49 0.18 10.86
N ALA A 60 18.73 -0.24 9.85
CA ALA A 60 19.21 -0.47 8.50
C ALA A 60 19.27 0.80 7.62
N LEU A 61 18.90 1.97 8.15
CA LEU A 61 18.85 3.23 7.39
C LEU A 61 20.25 3.77 7.09
N ASN A 62 20.54 3.99 5.81
CA ASN A 62 21.89 4.27 5.31
C ASN A 62 22.07 5.70 4.81
N GLY A 63 21.02 6.52 4.81
CA GLY A 63 21.02 7.87 4.26
C GLY A 63 20.57 7.86 2.79
N THR A 64 21.45 8.31 1.90
CA THR A 64 21.12 8.50 0.48
C THR A 64 20.62 7.22 -0.17
N VAL A 65 19.50 7.33 -0.89
CA VAL A 65 18.84 6.25 -1.63
C VAL A 65 19.09 6.44 -3.11
N ARG A 66 19.44 5.37 -3.82
CA ARG A 66 19.54 5.38 -5.28
C ARG A 66 18.15 5.23 -5.87
N LEU A 67 17.75 6.15 -6.74
CA LEU A 67 16.50 6.06 -7.49
C LEU A 67 16.53 4.86 -8.44
N LEU A 68 15.48 4.04 -8.35
CA LEU A 68 15.18 2.95 -9.27
C LEU A 68 14.38 3.52 -10.44
N VAL A 69 14.66 3.01 -11.64
CA VAL A 69 13.98 3.40 -12.87
C VAL A 69 13.31 2.14 -13.43
N PRO A 70 11.99 2.16 -13.69
CA PRO A 70 11.30 0.99 -14.24
C PRO A 70 11.82 0.71 -15.65
N ALA A 71 12.03 -0.57 -15.98
CA ALA A 71 12.44 -0.97 -17.33
C ALA A 71 11.33 -0.72 -18.37
N GLN A 72 10.06 -0.85 -17.95
CA GLN A 72 8.87 -0.55 -18.72
C GLN A 72 7.87 0.22 -17.86
N GLU A 73 7.19 1.20 -18.46
CA GLU A 73 6.16 1.99 -17.77
C GLU A 73 4.83 1.24 -17.70
N THR A 74 4.84 0.08 -17.03
CA THR A 74 3.66 -0.76 -16.78
C THR A 74 3.60 -1.15 -15.30
N LEU A 75 2.39 -1.41 -14.79
CA LEU A 75 2.22 -1.82 -13.39
C LEU A 75 2.65 -3.28 -13.20
N GLU A 76 2.55 -4.10 -14.25
CA GLU A 76 3.00 -5.49 -14.27
C GLU A 76 4.51 -5.59 -14.08
N GLU A 77 5.28 -4.72 -14.74
CA GLU A 77 6.74 -4.67 -14.59
C GLU A 77 7.13 -4.24 -13.16
N VAL A 78 6.45 -3.22 -12.63
CA VAL A 78 6.69 -2.77 -11.24
C VAL A 78 6.35 -3.88 -10.24
N ALA A 79 5.25 -4.60 -10.44
CA ALA A 79 4.89 -5.73 -9.58
C ALA A 79 5.91 -6.87 -9.67
N HIS A 80 6.44 -7.13 -10.86
CA HIS A 80 7.50 -8.13 -11.06
C HIS A 80 8.80 -7.74 -10.34
N GLU A 81 9.26 -6.49 -10.49
CA GLU A 81 10.46 -5.96 -9.80
C GLU A 81 10.31 -5.93 -8.28
N LEU A 82 9.08 -5.74 -7.78
CA LEU A 82 8.76 -5.76 -6.35
C LEU A 82 8.32 -7.13 -5.84
N SER A 83 8.39 -8.21 -6.63
CA SER A 83 7.91 -9.54 -6.24
C SER A 83 8.62 -10.15 -5.02
N TRP A 84 9.80 -9.64 -4.66
CA TRP A 84 10.51 -10.01 -3.44
C TRP A 84 9.87 -9.41 -2.16
N LEU A 85 9.07 -8.35 -2.30
CA LEU A 85 8.26 -7.81 -1.22
C LEU A 85 6.99 -8.64 -1.06
N ARG A 86 6.72 -9.07 0.17
CA ARG A 86 5.48 -9.77 0.52
C ARG A 86 4.37 -8.76 0.76
N PHE A 87 3.63 -8.42 -0.29
CA PHE A 87 2.44 -7.58 -0.18
C PHE A 87 1.23 -8.38 0.30
N LEU A 88 0.43 -7.74 1.14
CA LEU A 88 -0.94 -8.14 1.42
C LEU A 88 -1.87 -7.50 0.39
N GLU A 89 -3.13 -7.94 0.39
CA GLU A 89 -4.16 -7.39 -0.48
C GLU A 89 -4.22 -5.85 -0.38
N GLY A 90 -4.46 -5.18 -1.53
CA GLY A 90 -4.51 -3.73 -1.60
C GLY A 90 -3.16 -3.00 -1.52
N GLY A 91 -2.03 -3.72 -1.67
CA GLY A 91 -0.70 -3.11 -1.67
C GLY A 91 -0.19 -2.74 -0.27
N ARG A 92 -0.72 -3.39 0.77
CA ARG A 92 -0.28 -3.22 2.16
C ARG A 92 0.99 -4.04 2.43
N GLN A 93 1.89 -3.50 3.24
CA GLN A 93 3.09 -4.19 3.70
C GLN A 93 3.32 -3.90 5.18
N MET A 94 3.84 -4.89 5.92
CA MET A 94 4.20 -4.75 7.33
C MET A 94 5.44 -5.60 7.67
N PRO A 95 6.23 -5.23 8.70
CA PRO A 95 7.33 -6.05 9.20
C PRO A 95 6.83 -7.41 9.73
N LEU A 96 7.67 -8.44 9.60
CA LEU A 96 7.37 -9.81 10.07
C LEU A 96 8.08 -10.16 11.38
N ASP A 97 9.15 -9.43 11.70
CA ASP A 97 10.09 -9.66 12.79
C ASP A 97 9.83 -8.78 14.02
N CYS A 98 8.98 -7.77 13.88
CA CYS A 98 8.58 -6.86 14.96
C CYS A 98 7.17 -6.32 14.72
N GLN A 99 6.54 -5.83 15.78
CA GLN A 99 5.24 -5.16 15.68
C GLN A 99 5.43 -3.70 15.24
N ALA A 100 4.89 -3.31 14.09
CA ALA A 100 4.89 -1.92 13.66
C ALA A 100 4.20 -1.04 14.71
N ARG A 101 4.75 0.14 14.97
CA ARG A 101 4.23 1.07 16.00
C ARG A 101 2.93 1.74 15.61
N TYR A 102 2.72 1.93 14.32
CA TYR A 102 1.61 2.69 13.75
C TYR A 102 1.19 2.10 12.41
N LYS A 103 -0.10 2.25 12.11
CA LYS A 103 -0.68 1.98 10.79
C LYS A 103 -0.73 3.25 9.97
N ILE A 104 -0.16 3.21 8.78
CA ILE A 104 0.10 4.41 7.98
C ILE A 104 -0.60 4.32 6.62
N ALA A 105 -1.39 5.35 6.29
CA ALA A 105 -1.97 5.50 4.97
C ALA A 105 -1.16 6.51 4.15
N ILE A 106 -0.66 6.11 2.99
CA ILE A 106 -0.05 7.01 2.01
C ILE A 106 -1.13 7.35 0.98
N ILE A 107 -1.62 8.58 0.99
CA ILE A 107 -2.69 9.06 0.11
C ILE A 107 -2.08 9.82 -1.06
N VAL A 108 -2.29 9.30 -2.27
CA VAL A 108 -1.70 9.81 -3.51
C VAL A 108 -2.82 10.26 -4.45
N PRO A 109 -3.11 11.58 -4.57
CA PRO A 109 -4.04 12.07 -5.58
C PRO A 109 -3.46 11.84 -6.98
N TYR A 110 -4.27 11.30 -7.89
CA TYR A 110 -3.78 10.78 -9.16
C TYR A 110 -4.75 11.03 -10.33
N ARG A 111 -4.20 11.28 -11.53
CA ARG A 111 -4.90 11.19 -12.82
C ARG A 111 -3.88 11.19 -13.97
N ASN A 112 -3.93 10.21 -14.87
CA ASN A 112 -3.18 10.17 -16.13
C ASN A 112 -1.66 10.42 -15.99
N ARG A 113 -1.00 9.76 -15.02
CA ARG A 113 0.44 9.91 -14.71
C ARG A 113 1.16 8.57 -14.57
N LEU A 114 0.90 7.61 -15.46
CA LEU A 114 1.36 6.22 -15.32
C LEU A 114 2.88 6.11 -15.12
N GLY A 115 3.71 6.80 -15.92
CA GLY A 115 5.17 6.77 -15.74
C GLY A 115 5.63 7.27 -14.37
N ASN A 116 5.01 8.33 -13.83
CA ASN A 116 5.27 8.78 -12.46
C ASN A 116 4.79 7.74 -11.44
N LEU A 117 3.61 7.14 -11.63
CA LEU A 117 3.10 6.12 -10.72
C LEU A 117 3.99 4.88 -10.68
N CYS A 118 4.48 4.41 -11.83
CA CYS A 118 5.43 3.30 -11.90
C CYS A 118 6.71 3.63 -11.12
N SER A 119 7.28 4.82 -11.35
CA SER A 119 8.47 5.29 -10.63
C SER A 119 8.22 5.42 -9.13
N PHE A 120 7.05 5.97 -8.75
CA PHE A 120 6.63 6.14 -7.37
C PHE A 120 6.55 4.81 -6.64
N LEU A 121 5.76 3.85 -7.15
CA LEU A 121 5.56 2.55 -6.52
C LEU A 121 6.87 1.77 -6.41
N LEU A 122 7.67 1.75 -7.49
CA LEU A 122 8.96 1.06 -7.53
C LEU A 122 9.93 1.56 -6.45
N ASN A 123 9.91 2.85 -6.15
CA ASN A 123 10.82 3.45 -5.16
C ASN A 123 10.23 3.49 -3.75
N MET A 124 8.95 3.81 -3.61
CA MET A 124 8.31 4.02 -2.31
C MET A 124 8.11 2.72 -1.54
N HIS A 125 7.80 1.60 -2.21
CA HIS A 125 7.62 0.34 -1.51
C HIS A 125 8.89 -0.16 -0.80
N PRO A 126 10.06 -0.26 -1.45
CA PRO A 126 11.31 -0.58 -0.76
C PRO A 126 11.66 0.45 0.31
N PHE A 127 11.47 1.74 0.03
CA PHE A 127 11.76 2.84 0.96
C PHE A 127 10.96 2.71 2.27
N LEU A 128 9.63 2.55 2.18
CA LEU A 128 8.74 2.45 3.34
C LEU A 128 8.93 1.12 4.09
N THR A 129 9.15 0.02 3.36
CA THR A 129 9.40 -1.29 3.97
C THR A 129 10.67 -1.29 4.81
N LYS A 130 11.73 -0.64 4.32
CA LYS A 130 12.99 -0.47 5.05
C LYS A 130 12.82 0.30 6.36
N GLN A 131 11.77 1.12 6.45
CA GLN A 131 11.42 1.85 7.67
C GLN A 131 10.59 1.03 8.69
N GLN A 132 10.36 -0.27 8.43
CA GLN A 132 9.63 -1.19 9.33
C GLN A 132 8.21 -0.67 9.69
N LEU A 133 7.51 -0.12 8.71
CA LEU A 133 6.17 0.45 8.84
C LEU A 133 5.09 -0.58 8.49
N ASP A 134 3.91 -0.48 9.11
CA ASP A 134 2.68 -1.08 8.59
C ASP A 134 1.97 -0.02 7.76
N TYR A 135 2.11 -0.10 6.44
CA TYR A 135 1.63 0.94 5.54
C TYR A 135 0.77 0.39 4.41
N THR A 136 -0.10 1.24 3.88
CA THR A 136 -0.88 0.98 2.66
C THR A 136 -0.83 2.22 1.77
N ILE A 137 -0.60 2.02 0.47
CA ILE A 137 -0.58 3.10 -0.52
C ILE A 137 -1.95 3.15 -1.22
N PHE A 138 -2.59 4.31 -1.16
CA PHE A 138 -3.88 4.59 -1.78
C PHE A 138 -3.70 5.54 -2.96
N ILE A 139 -3.92 5.03 -4.16
CA ILE A 139 -3.97 5.85 -5.37
C ILE A 139 -5.41 6.34 -5.54
N ILE A 140 -5.63 7.63 -5.34
CA ILE A 140 -6.96 8.25 -5.41
C ILE A 140 -7.13 8.89 -6.79
N GLU A 141 -7.72 8.13 -7.70
CA GLU A 141 -7.88 8.54 -9.09
C GLU A 141 -9.11 9.46 -9.28
N GLN A 142 -8.90 10.63 -9.88
CA GLN A 142 -10.00 11.45 -10.39
C GLN A 142 -10.38 10.97 -11.79
N PHE A 143 -11.60 10.44 -11.91
CA PHE A 143 -12.08 9.81 -13.15
C PHE A 143 -12.60 10.82 -14.19
N ASP A 144 -13.16 11.94 -13.76
CA ASP A 144 -13.73 12.93 -14.68
C ASP A 144 -12.67 13.76 -15.43
N ASP A 145 -13.10 14.41 -16.51
CA ASP A 145 -12.28 15.32 -17.34
C ASP A 145 -12.23 16.77 -16.79
N GLY A 146 -12.78 17.02 -15.60
CA GLY A 146 -12.79 18.34 -14.97
C GLY A 146 -11.39 18.81 -14.57
N LEU A 147 -11.31 20.03 -14.02
CA LEU A 147 -10.06 20.49 -13.41
C LEU A 147 -9.64 19.52 -12.30
N PHE A 148 -8.34 19.25 -12.19
CA PHE A 148 -7.84 18.36 -11.16
C PHE A 148 -8.02 19.02 -9.78
N ASN A 149 -8.52 18.28 -8.80
CA ASN A 149 -8.68 18.78 -7.42
C ASN A 149 -7.87 17.93 -6.45
N ARG A 150 -6.59 18.28 -6.32
CA ARG A 150 -5.60 17.59 -5.50
C ARG A 150 -6.06 17.45 -4.04
N ALA A 151 -6.47 18.56 -3.43
CA ALA A 151 -6.89 18.62 -2.03
C ALA A 151 -8.16 17.81 -1.74
N MET A 152 -9.16 17.86 -2.63
CA MET A 152 -10.36 17.04 -2.48
C MET A 152 -10.05 15.55 -2.53
N LEU A 153 -9.18 15.11 -3.45
CA LEU A 153 -8.78 13.70 -3.55
C LEU A 153 -8.02 13.25 -2.28
N MET A 154 -7.23 14.12 -1.66
CA MET A 154 -6.62 13.85 -0.36
C MET A 154 -7.65 13.62 0.75
N ASN A 155 -8.72 14.43 0.79
CA ASN A 155 -9.84 14.22 1.71
C ASN A 155 -10.57 12.90 1.43
N VAL A 156 -10.85 12.60 0.16
CA VAL A 156 -11.46 11.32 -0.27
C VAL A 156 -10.60 10.15 0.21
N GLY A 157 -9.29 10.19 -0.04
CA GLY A 157 -8.38 9.13 0.38
C GLY A 157 -8.33 8.95 1.90
N PHE A 158 -8.34 10.04 2.67
CA PHE A 158 -8.46 9.96 4.13
C PHE A 158 -9.74 9.23 4.56
N THR A 159 -10.89 9.61 3.98
CA THR A 159 -12.19 9.00 4.31
C THR A 159 -12.27 7.53 3.88
N GLU A 160 -11.83 7.19 2.68
CA GLU A 160 -11.92 5.83 2.15
C GLU A 160 -10.94 4.88 2.84
N ALA A 161 -9.71 5.32 3.13
CA ALA A 161 -8.72 4.49 3.84
C ALA A 161 -9.24 4.04 5.21
N LEU A 162 -9.93 4.93 5.94
CA LEU A 162 -10.51 4.64 7.26
C LEU A 162 -11.67 3.63 7.22
N LYS A 163 -12.26 3.34 6.06
CA LYS A 163 -13.26 2.28 5.92
C LYS A 163 -12.63 0.88 5.88
N LEU A 164 -11.35 0.81 5.51
CA LEU A 164 -10.62 -0.46 5.36
C LEU A 164 -9.90 -0.83 6.66
N HIS A 165 -9.16 0.13 7.24
CA HIS A 165 -8.40 -0.08 8.47
C HIS A 165 -8.36 1.19 9.34
N ASP A 166 -8.10 0.98 10.62
CA ASP A 166 -7.95 2.05 11.60
C ASP A 166 -6.53 2.65 11.53
N PHE A 167 -6.28 3.49 10.53
CA PHE A 167 -4.98 4.15 10.31
C PHE A 167 -4.74 5.25 11.36
N ASP A 168 -3.52 5.27 11.90
CA ASP A 168 -3.10 6.24 12.92
C ASP A 168 -2.64 7.56 12.28
N CYS A 169 -1.95 7.47 11.14
CA CYS A 169 -1.36 8.60 10.45
C CYS A 169 -1.48 8.52 8.94
N PHE A 170 -1.46 9.69 8.32
CA PHE A 170 -1.68 9.91 6.91
C PHE A 170 -0.53 10.71 6.34
N PHE A 171 0.00 10.25 5.21
CA PHE A 171 0.94 11.00 4.40
C PHE A 171 0.27 11.35 3.09
N PHE A 172 0.07 12.64 2.85
CA PHE A 172 -0.49 13.16 1.61
C PHE A 172 0.66 13.46 0.66
N HIS A 173 0.69 12.79 -0.48
CA HIS A 173 1.90 12.65 -1.27
C HIS A 173 1.67 12.91 -2.76
N ASP A 174 2.45 13.81 -3.35
CA ASP A 174 2.47 13.95 -4.80
C ASP A 174 3.14 12.73 -5.45
N VAL A 175 2.54 12.20 -6.52
CA VAL A 175 3.02 10.99 -7.20
C VAL A 175 4.41 11.15 -7.85
N ASP A 176 4.86 12.38 -8.06
CA ASP A 176 6.13 12.70 -8.72
C ASP A 176 7.26 13.09 -7.76
N LEU A 177 7.03 12.98 -6.44
CA LEU A 177 8.08 13.18 -5.44
C LEU A 177 8.57 11.83 -4.92
N ILE A 178 9.89 11.65 -4.88
CA ILE A 178 10.53 10.44 -4.33
C ILE A 178 11.62 10.90 -3.34
N PRO A 179 11.63 10.41 -2.09
CA PRO A 179 12.63 10.79 -1.11
C PRO A 179 14.01 10.22 -1.46
N GLU A 180 15.02 11.09 -1.52
CA GLU A 180 16.41 10.71 -1.81
C GLU A 180 17.20 10.25 -0.56
N ASN A 181 16.59 10.28 0.63
CA ASN A 181 17.24 9.91 1.88
C ASN A 181 16.30 9.11 2.80
N ASP A 182 16.68 7.87 3.13
CA ASP A 182 15.88 6.95 3.96
C ASP A 182 15.77 7.35 5.43
N ARG A 183 16.50 8.41 5.85
CA ARG A 183 16.33 9.06 7.15
C ARG A 183 15.20 10.10 7.16
N ASN A 184 14.54 10.35 6.03
CA ASN A 184 13.26 11.05 6.01
C ASN A 184 12.16 10.06 6.46
N ILE A 185 11.89 10.01 7.76
CA ILE A 185 11.05 8.96 8.39
C ILE A 185 9.56 9.24 8.22
N TYR A 186 8.84 8.30 7.62
CA TYR A 186 7.39 8.30 7.37
C TYR A 186 6.61 7.66 8.55
N SER A 187 7.10 7.83 9.77
CA SER A 187 6.40 7.43 10.99
C SER A 187 5.48 8.56 11.49
N CYS A 188 4.50 8.22 12.31
CA CYS A 188 3.55 9.17 12.89
C CYS A 188 4.24 10.39 13.51
N PRO A 189 3.96 11.62 13.03
CA PRO A 189 4.64 12.79 13.54
C PRO A 189 3.88 13.41 14.73
N ASP A 190 4.62 13.94 15.72
CA ASP A 190 4.06 14.61 16.90
C ASP A 190 3.36 15.94 16.56
N GLN A 191 3.67 16.53 15.41
CA GLN A 191 3.07 17.73 14.82
C GLN A 191 2.91 17.53 13.31
N PRO A 192 1.99 18.22 12.62
CA PRO A 192 1.95 18.22 11.15
C PRO A 192 3.34 18.51 10.58
N ARG A 193 3.82 17.66 9.67
CA ARG A 193 5.20 17.68 9.19
C ARG A 193 5.25 17.86 7.68
N HIS A 194 5.94 18.89 7.22
CA HIS A 194 6.32 19.03 5.81
C HIS A 194 7.53 18.12 5.54
N MET A 195 7.38 17.16 4.62
CA MET A 195 8.37 16.12 4.33
C MET A 195 9.27 16.47 3.14
N SER A 196 8.78 17.28 2.20
CA SER A 196 9.45 17.67 0.95
C SER A 196 10.15 19.04 1.03
N VAL A 197 10.91 19.28 2.10
CA VAL A 197 11.52 20.59 2.40
C VAL A 197 12.63 21.02 1.43
N ALA A 198 13.20 20.07 0.69
CA ALA A 198 14.30 20.31 -0.24
C ALA A 198 14.16 19.38 -1.45
N ILE A 199 13.55 19.88 -2.53
CA ILE A 199 13.37 19.14 -3.79
C ILE A 199 14.29 19.67 -4.88
N ASP A 200 14.66 18.79 -5.82
CA ASP A 200 15.57 19.06 -6.94
C ASP A 200 15.10 20.22 -7.83
N LYS A 201 13.79 20.29 -8.12
CA LYS A 201 13.14 21.35 -8.91
C LYS A 201 13.40 22.75 -8.35
N PHE A 202 13.64 22.86 -7.05
CA PHE A 202 13.96 24.12 -6.37
C PHE A 202 15.42 24.17 -5.91
N ASN A 203 16.32 23.40 -6.55
CA ASN A 203 17.73 23.29 -6.22
C ASN A 203 17.97 22.96 -4.75
N TYR A 204 17.13 22.08 -4.18
CA TYR A 204 17.15 21.69 -2.78
C TYR A 204 17.04 22.87 -1.80
N ARG A 205 16.31 23.93 -2.21
CA ARG A 205 15.99 25.08 -1.36
C ARG A 205 14.48 25.20 -1.20
N LEU A 206 14.08 25.57 0.00
CA LEU A 206 12.68 25.87 0.31
C LEU A 206 12.25 27.14 -0.46
N PRO A 207 11.18 27.09 -1.29
CA PRO A 207 10.74 28.26 -2.05
C PRO A 207 10.35 29.47 -1.19
N TYR A 208 9.65 29.23 -0.09
CA TYR A 208 9.28 30.21 0.93
C TYR A 208 9.00 29.50 2.26
N LEU A 209 9.07 30.21 3.38
CA LEU A 209 9.05 29.61 4.73
C LEU A 209 7.77 28.83 5.05
N ASP A 210 6.64 29.34 4.56
CA ASP A 210 5.30 28.83 4.89
C ASP A 210 4.81 27.74 3.91
N ILE A 211 5.66 27.30 2.97
CA ILE A 211 5.28 26.27 2.00
C ILE A 211 4.97 24.96 2.70
N PHE A 212 3.81 24.39 2.36
CA PHE A 212 3.31 23.16 2.94
C PHE A 212 2.72 22.22 1.88
N GLY A 213 3.28 22.26 0.67
CA GLY A 213 2.90 21.41 -0.47
C GLY A 213 3.79 20.17 -0.60
N GLY A 214 3.64 19.44 -1.71
CA GLY A 214 4.44 18.25 -2.00
C GLY A 214 4.04 17.03 -1.17
N VAL A 215 4.73 16.84 -0.04
CA VAL A 215 4.52 15.71 0.87
C VAL A 215 4.33 16.19 2.31
N ILE A 216 3.21 15.80 2.92
CA ILE A 216 2.82 16.21 4.27
C ILE A 216 2.47 14.97 5.09
N GLY A 217 3.02 14.86 6.31
CA GLY A 217 2.62 13.84 7.29
C GLY A 217 1.77 14.43 8.41
N MET A 218 0.64 13.80 8.73
CA MET A 218 -0.24 14.21 9.83
C MET A 218 -0.77 12.99 10.59
N SER A 219 -0.98 13.14 11.90
CA SER A 219 -1.79 12.17 12.64
C SER A 219 -3.26 12.31 12.23
N ARG A 220 -4.04 11.24 12.40
CA ARG A 220 -5.50 11.28 12.22
C ARG A 220 -6.13 12.41 13.00
N LYS A 221 -5.72 12.59 14.26
CA LYS A 221 -6.22 13.64 15.14
C LYS A 221 -5.94 15.03 14.58
N HIS A 222 -4.73 15.29 14.08
CA HIS A 222 -4.39 16.60 13.49
C HIS A 222 -5.24 16.86 12.25
N PHE A 223 -5.39 15.88 11.37
CA PHE A 223 -6.17 16.04 10.14
C PHE A 223 -7.65 16.33 10.42
N GLN A 224 -8.22 15.64 11.41
CA GLN A 224 -9.60 15.90 11.87
C GLN A 224 -9.74 17.27 12.52
N LEU A 225 -8.74 17.70 13.31
CA LEU A 225 -8.76 18.99 14.00
C LEU A 225 -8.82 20.17 13.02
N VAL A 226 -8.08 20.10 11.92
CA VAL A 226 -8.09 21.14 10.86
C VAL A 226 -9.26 21.02 9.88
N ASN A 227 -10.14 20.03 10.09
CA ASN A 227 -11.25 19.69 9.20
C ASN A 227 -10.79 19.39 7.76
N GLY A 228 -9.68 18.67 7.62
CA GLY A 228 -9.10 18.29 6.33
C GLY A 228 -8.69 19.47 5.44
N PHE A 229 -8.42 19.16 4.17
CA PHE A 229 -8.12 20.17 3.15
C PHE A 229 -9.39 20.89 2.66
N SER A 230 -9.25 22.07 2.06
CA SER A 230 -10.35 22.72 1.33
C SER A 230 -10.68 21.96 0.05
N ASN A 231 -11.98 21.72 -0.21
CA ASN A 231 -12.46 21.11 -1.45
C ASN A 231 -12.63 22.12 -2.61
N MET A 232 -12.33 23.41 -2.39
CA MET A 232 -12.69 24.48 -3.32
C MET A 232 -11.58 24.81 -4.34
N PHE A 233 -10.40 24.19 -4.23
CA PHE A 233 -9.27 24.45 -5.11
C PHE A 233 -9.29 23.53 -6.33
N TRP A 234 -9.83 24.07 -7.43
CA TRP A 234 -9.87 23.40 -8.73
C TRP A 234 -8.77 23.94 -9.65
N GLY A 235 -7.83 23.09 -10.04
CA GLY A 235 -6.63 23.48 -10.80
C GLY A 235 -5.41 23.65 -9.90
N TRP A 236 -4.44 24.45 -10.36
CA TRP A 236 -3.16 24.60 -9.68
C TRP A 236 -3.16 25.73 -8.64
N GLY A 237 -2.78 25.40 -7.40
CA GLY A 237 -2.23 26.31 -6.41
C GLY A 237 -3.20 26.80 -5.32
N GLY A 238 -2.62 27.08 -4.15
CA GLY A 238 -3.26 27.73 -3.01
C GLY A 238 -3.88 26.77 -2.00
N GLU A 239 -4.03 25.49 -2.33
CA GLU A 239 -4.62 24.50 -1.43
C GLU A 239 -3.66 24.09 -0.30
N ASP A 240 -2.35 24.12 -0.57
CA ASP A 240 -1.29 23.89 0.39
C ASP A 240 -1.10 25.08 1.34
N ASP A 241 -1.18 26.31 0.82
CA ASP A 241 -1.21 27.54 1.62
C ASP A 241 -2.44 27.63 2.54
N ASP A 242 -3.62 27.19 2.06
CA ASP A 242 -4.82 27.05 2.89
C ASP A 242 -4.61 26.02 4.01
N MET A 243 -4.02 24.86 3.71
CA MET A 243 -3.71 23.86 4.73
C MET A 243 -2.72 24.40 5.77
N TRP A 244 -1.66 25.09 5.36
CA TRP A 244 -0.74 25.76 6.28
C TRP A 244 -1.48 26.71 7.22
N SER A 245 -2.38 27.54 6.66
CA SER A 245 -3.18 28.50 7.43
C SER A 245 -4.05 27.80 8.47
N ARG A 246 -4.62 26.62 8.16
CA ARG A 246 -5.40 25.82 9.11
C ARG A 246 -4.55 25.18 10.21
N VAL A 247 -3.36 24.70 9.85
CA VAL A 247 -2.43 24.08 10.82
C VAL A 247 -1.89 25.10 11.82
N LYS A 248 -1.70 26.35 11.38
CA LYS A 248 -1.18 27.45 12.19
C LYS A 248 -2.22 28.08 13.14
N ALA A 249 -3.52 27.96 12.82
CA ALA A 249 -4.62 28.60 13.54
C ALA A 249 -4.89 27.95 14.92
#